data_AF-A0A1B6I2C8-F1
#
_entry.id   AF-A0A1B6I2C8-F1
#
_cell.length_a   1.000
_cell.length_b   1.000
_cell.length_c   1.000
_cell.angle_alpha   90.00
_cell.angle_beta   90.00
_cell.angle_gamma   90.00
#
_symmetry.space_group_name_H-M   'P 1'
#
loop_
_entity.id
_entity.type
_entity.pdbx_description
1 polymer ?
#
loop_
_entity_poly.entity_id
_entity_poly.type
_entity_poly.pdbx_seq_one_letter_code
_entity_poly.pdbx_strand_id
1 'polypeptide(L)'
;MSCSQRMTSHAPRVSALLAVCLCLFVCVDAARLPLRTPVYIENENSLSPVAKYGAPAVYEVRDWARIKNSGPRMNRVSLGGRIELECEANGSPPPPVLRTARQARATYQRAP
;
A
#
# COMPACT_ATOMS: atom_id res chain seq x y z
N MET A 1 -3.95 -58.44 -42.49
CA MET A 1 -4.17 -58.53 -41.02
C MET A 1 -2.85 -58.29 -40.33
N SER A 2 -2.87 -57.63 -39.15
CA SER A 2 -1.74 -57.34 -38.26
C SER A 2 -0.76 -56.24 -38.72
N CYS A 3 -0.27 -55.32 -37.88
CA CYS A 3 -0.60 -55.01 -36.48
C CYS A 3 0.05 -53.67 -36.09
N SER A 4 -0.65 -52.95 -35.22
CA SER A 4 -0.14 -52.12 -34.11
C SER A 4 0.88 -51.01 -34.38
N GLN A 5 0.34 -49.80 -34.43
CA GLN A 5 0.97 -48.60 -33.87
C GLN A 5 1.34 -48.83 -32.39
N ARG A 6 2.58 -48.49 -32.00
CA ARG A 6 2.99 -48.18 -30.63
C ARG A 6 4.23 -47.27 -30.69
N MET A 7 4.03 -45.95 -30.68
CA MET A 7 4.15 -45.03 -29.53
C MET A 7 5.59 -44.65 -29.11
N THR A 8 5.79 -43.33 -29.05
CA THR A 8 6.54 -42.53 -28.07
C THR A 8 8.06 -42.42 -28.19
N SER A 9 8.54 -41.16 -28.33
CA SER A 9 9.77 -40.73 -27.62
C SER A 9 9.94 -39.21 -27.45
N HIS A 10 9.16 -38.33 -28.10
CA HIS A 10 9.34 -36.88 -27.94
C HIS A 10 8.41 -36.20 -26.93
N ALA A 11 7.42 -36.92 -26.38
CA ALA A 11 6.40 -36.38 -25.49
C ALA A 11 6.86 -35.95 -24.06
N PRO A 12 7.87 -36.57 -23.39
CA PRO A 12 8.08 -36.30 -21.97
C PRO A 12 8.80 -34.97 -21.72
N ARG A 13 9.69 -34.55 -22.64
CA ARG A 13 10.47 -33.30 -22.48
C ARG A 13 9.63 -32.06 -22.71
N VAL A 14 8.73 -32.11 -23.71
CA VAL A 14 7.79 -31.02 -24.00
C VAL A 14 6.76 -30.91 -22.88
N SER A 15 6.25 -32.04 -22.38
CA SER A 15 5.33 -32.05 -21.24
C SER A 15 5.98 -31.55 -19.95
N ALA A 16 7.24 -31.92 -19.68
CA ALA A 16 7.98 -31.43 -18.52
C ALA A 16 8.27 -29.93 -18.59
N LEU A 17 8.69 -29.41 -19.76
CA LEU A 17 8.89 -27.98 -19.97
C LEU A 17 7.58 -27.20 -19.79
N LEU A 18 6.48 -27.71 -20.33
CA LEU A 18 5.16 -27.08 -20.22
C LEU A 18 4.66 -27.10 -18.77
N ALA A 19 4.89 -28.19 -18.03
CA ALA A 19 4.59 -28.27 -16.60
C ALA A 19 5.44 -27.30 -15.77
N VAL A 20 6.75 -27.17 -16.06
CA VAL A 20 7.62 -26.20 -15.39
C VAL A 20 7.16 -24.77 -15.69
N CYS A 21 6.83 -24.45 -16.94
CA CYS A 21 6.28 -23.15 -17.31
C CYS A 21 4.98 -22.84 -16.56
N LEU A 22 4.02 -23.79 -16.52
CA LEU A 22 2.76 -23.60 -15.79
C LEU A 22 3.00 -23.39 -14.28
N CYS A 23 3.92 -24.15 -13.66
CA CYS A 23 4.28 -23.93 -12.26
C CYS A 23 4.87 -22.54 -12.02
N LEU A 24 5.77 -22.07 -12.90
CA LEU A 24 6.33 -20.72 -12.79
C LEU A 24 5.25 -19.63 -12.94
N PHE A 25 4.31 -19.78 -13.88
CA PHE A 25 3.19 -18.85 -14.03
C PHE A 25 2.30 -18.79 -12.79
N VAL A 26 1.91 -19.94 -12.23
CA VAL A 26 1.08 -20.01 -11.00
C VAL A 26 1.82 -19.42 -9.79
N CYS A 27 3.12 -19.66 -9.66
CA CYS A 27 3.93 -19.06 -8.58
C CYS A 27 4.08 -17.54 -8.70
N VAL A 28 4.16 -17.01 -9.92
CA VAL A 28 4.20 -15.56 -10.16
C VAL A 28 2.85 -14.90 -9.80
N ASP A 29 1.72 -15.55 -10.09
CA ASP A 29 0.40 -15.04 -9.68
C ASP A 29 0.18 -15.14 -8.16
N ALA A 30 0.67 -16.20 -7.51
CA ALA A 30 0.63 -16.30 -6.04
C ALA A 30 1.49 -15.23 -5.35
N ALA A 31 2.62 -14.84 -5.94
CA ALA A 31 3.46 -13.74 -5.44
C ALA A 31 2.86 -12.34 -5.72
N ARG A 32 1.88 -12.25 -6.63
CA ARG A 32 1.11 -11.03 -6.92
C ARG A 32 -0.16 -10.90 -6.10
N LEU A 33 -0.51 -11.89 -5.27
CA LEU A 33 -1.48 -11.65 -4.22
C LEU A 33 -0.86 -10.60 -3.30
N PRO A 34 -1.45 -9.39 -3.18
CA PRO A 34 -0.98 -8.42 -2.22
C PRO A 34 -1.17 -9.06 -0.85
N LEU A 35 -0.11 -9.61 -0.28
CA LEU A 35 -0.05 -9.89 1.14
C LEU A 35 -0.38 -8.56 1.80
N ARG A 36 -1.58 -8.49 2.37
CA ARG A 36 -1.93 -7.50 3.37
C ARG A 36 -2.16 -6.10 2.81
N THR A 37 -3.15 -5.94 1.92
CA THR A 37 -4.06 -4.81 2.17
C THR A 37 -4.93 -5.26 3.35
N PRO A 38 -4.75 -4.73 4.58
CA PRO A 38 -5.81 -4.87 5.56
C PRO A 38 -7.05 -4.27 4.89
N VAL A 39 -8.04 -5.11 4.62
CA VAL A 39 -9.38 -4.62 4.34
C VAL A 39 -9.74 -3.84 5.60
N TYR A 40 -9.62 -2.51 5.53
CA TYR A 40 -10.33 -1.66 6.46
C TYR A 40 -11.80 -1.94 6.14
N ILE A 41 -12.42 -2.78 6.97
CA ILE A 41 -13.86 -2.80 7.05
C ILE A 41 -14.18 -1.40 7.56
N GLU A 42 -14.50 -0.51 6.63
CA GLU A 42 -15.22 0.69 6.96
C GLU A 42 -16.50 0.17 7.60
N ASN A 43 -16.51 0.11 8.93
CA ASN A 43 -17.69 -0.24 9.71
C ASN A 43 -18.67 0.92 9.57
N GLU A 44 -19.16 1.11 8.35
CA GLU A 44 -20.38 1.83 8.07
C GLU A 44 -21.49 0.98 8.66
N ASN A 45 -21.78 1.24 9.93
CA ASN A 45 -23.03 0.90 10.56
C ASN A 45 -23.36 -0.61 10.71
N SER A 46 -22.36 -1.42 11.10
CA SER A 46 -22.66 -2.70 11.73
C SER A 46 -22.94 -2.45 13.21
N LEU A 47 -24.19 -2.14 13.56
CA LEU A 47 -24.64 -2.19 14.95
C LEU A 47 -24.18 -3.55 15.52
N SER A 48 -23.26 -3.54 16.48
CA SER A 48 -22.95 -4.73 17.25
C SER A 48 -24.27 -5.30 17.76
N PRO A 49 -24.49 -6.63 17.72
CA PRO A 49 -25.72 -7.20 18.26
C PRO A 49 -25.92 -6.64 19.66
N VAL A 50 -27.14 -6.20 19.97
CA VAL A 50 -27.56 -5.69 21.29
C VAL A 50 -27.39 -6.81 22.32
N ALA A 51 -26.15 -7.11 22.68
CA ALA A 51 -25.79 -8.10 23.66
C ALA A 51 -25.79 -7.37 25.01
N LYS A 52 -26.97 -7.43 25.64
CA LYS A 52 -27.22 -7.23 27.07
C LYS A 52 -27.16 -5.78 27.56
N TYR A 53 -28.34 -5.20 27.76
CA TYR A 53 -28.60 -4.15 28.73
C TYR A 53 -28.02 -4.54 30.10
N GLY A 54 -26.85 -4.01 30.47
CA GLY A 54 -26.32 -4.18 31.82
C GLY A 54 -24.81 -4.01 31.99
N ALA A 55 -24.02 -4.18 30.93
CA ALA A 55 -22.58 -3.89 30.98
C ALA A 55 -22.31 -2.59 30.22
N PRO A 56 -21.62 -1.59 30.82
CA PRO A 56 -21.15 -0.44 30.04
C PRO A 56 -20.23 -0.97 28.95
N ALA A 57 -20.54 -0.65 27.69
CA ALA A 57 -19.65 -0.96 26.58
C ALA A 57 -18.32 -0.26 26.84
N VAL A 58 -17.27 -1.02 27.13
CA VAL A 58 -15.92 -0.49 27.25
C VAL A 58 -15.43 -0.26 25.83
N TYR A 59 -15.55 0.97 25.35
CA TYR A 59 -14.99 1.38 24.07
C TYR A 59 -13.52 1.76 24.30
N GLU A 60 -12.59 1.00 23.71
CA GLU A 60 -11.20 1.45 23.59
C GLU A 60 -11.14 2.51 22.48
N VAL A 61 -11.17 3.80 22.85
CA VAL A 61 -10.80 4.86 21.90
C VAL A 61 -9.30 4.76 21.68
N ARG A 62 -8.90 4.37 20.47
CA ARG A 62 -7.50 4.42 20.08
C ARG A 62 -7.15 5.80 19.55
N ASP A 63 -5.99 6.27 19.97
CA ASP A 63 -5.41 7.48 19.40
C ASP A 63 -5.13 7.27 17.92
N TRP A 64 -5.44 8.28 17.11
CA TRP A 64 -5.20 8.25 15.67
C TRP A 64 -4.77 9.62 15.17
N ALA A 65 -3.95 9.64 14.13
CA ALA A 65 -3.56 10.85 13.43
C ALA A 65 -3.43 10.60 11.93
N ARG A 66 -3.78 11.60 11.11
CA ARG A 66 -3.68 11.59 9.64
C ARG A 66 -3.23 12.95 9.15
N ILE A 67 -2.22 12.98 8.29
CA ILE A 67 -1.80 14.20 7.58
C ILE A 67 -2.85 14.50 6.51
N LYS A 68 -3.44 15.69 6.58
CA LYS A 68 -4.39 16.21 5.59
C LYS A 68 -3.65 16.93 4.46
N ASN A 69 -2.64 17.73 4.81
CA ASN A 69 -1.78 18.42 3.86
C ASN A 69 -0.32 18.34 4.34
N SER A 70 0.58 17.82 3.50
CA SER A 70 2.02 17.75 3.81
C SER A 70 2.83 18.90 3.23
N GLY A 71 2.19 19.79 2.48
CA GLY A 71 2.85 20.87 1.76
C GLY A 71 3.67 20.38 0.55
N PRO A 72 4.24 21.31 -0.23
CA PRO A 72 5.06 21.00 -1.39
C PRO A 72 6.42 20.39 -0.99
N ARG A 73 6.84 19.33 -1.70
CA ARG A 73 8.15 18.69 -1.50
C ARG A 73 9.32 19.49 -2.08
N MET A 74 9.05 20.32 -3.09
CA MET A 74 10.03 21.16 -3.77
C MET A 74 9.40 22.51 -4.05
N ASN A 75 10.11 23.58 -3.70
CA ASN A 75 9.70 24.94 -3.99
C ASN A 75 10.78 25.65 -4.79
N ARG A 76 10.36 26.39 -5.82
CA ARG A 76 11.23 27.29 -6.58
C ARG A 76 10.95 28.70 -6.09
N VAL A 77 11.97 29.35 -5.56
CA VAL A 77 11.86 30.69 -5.00
C VAL A 77 13.04 31.50 -5.50
N SER A 78 12.80 32.77 -5.82
CA SER A 78 13.86 33.70 -6.16
C SER A 78 14.76 33.95 -4.95
N LEU A 79 16.03 34.31 -5.19
CA LEU A 79 16.92 34.75 -4.13
C LEU A 79 16.32 35.96 -3.41
N GLY A 80 16.30 35.90 -2.07
CA GLY A 80 15.65 36.91 -1.24
C GLY A 80 14.11 36.81 -1.17
N GLY A 81 13.50 35.84 -1.86
CA GLY A 81 12.07 35.57 -1.78
C GLY A 81 11.66 34.94 -0.45
N ARG A 82 10.42 35.21 -0.01
CA ARG A 82 9.80 34.58 1.16
C ARG A 82 9.09 33.30 0.74
N ILE A 83 9.23 32.27 1.57
CA ILE A 83 8.56 30.98 1.39
C ILE A 83 7.72 30.66 2.62
N GLU A 84 6.48 30.22 2.40
CA GLU A 84 5.57 29.79 3.46
C GLU A 84 5.24 28.32 3.25
N LEU A 85 5.42 27.52 4.31
CA LEU A 85 5.19 26.08 4.30
C LEU A 85 4.01 25.76 5.21
N GLU A 86 2.96 25.27 4.59
CA GLU A 86 1.74 24.83 5.26
C GLU A 86 1.73 23.31 5.45
N CYS A 87 1.27 22.87 6.62
CA CYS A 87 1.08 21.47 6.96
C CYS A 87 -0.19 21.38 7.82
N GLU A 88 -1.06 20.44 7.51
CA GLU A 88 -2.30 20.19 8.24
C GLU A 88 -2.37 18.73 8.63
N ALA A 89 -2.73 18.46 9.89
CA ALA A 89 -2.92 17.12 10.42
C ALA A 89 -4.17 17.09 11.31
N ASN A 90 -4.92 15.98 11.22
CA ASN A 90 -6.07 15.70 12.05
C ASN A 90 -5.75 14.51 12.94
N GLY A 91 -6.36 14.45 14.12
CA GLY A 91 -6.23 13.32 15.01
C GLY A 91 -7.00 13.50 16.30
N SER A 92 -7.15 12.41 17.03
CA SER A 92 -7.71 12.40 18.38
C SER A 92 -6.74 11.69 19.30
N PRO A 93 -6.21 12.34 20.36
CA PRO A 93 -6.31 13.79 20.61
C PRO A 93 -5.62 14.62 19.50
N PRO A 94 -5.86 15.95 19.42
CA PRO A 94 -5.26 16.80 18.39
C PRO A 94 -3.73 16.64 18.34
N PRO A 95 -3.14 16.31 17.16
CA PRO A 95 -1.72 16.01 17.08
C PRO A 95 -0.87 17.28 17.11
N PRO A 96 0.30 17.28 17.78
CA PRO A 96 1.24 18.40 17.73
C PRO A 96 1.95 18.46 16.37
N VAL A 97 2.05 19.66 15.80
CA VAL A 97 2.76 19.90 14.52
C VAL A 97 4.12 20.53 14.81
N LEU A 98 5.19 19.79 14.53
CA LEU A 98 6.58 20.23 14.74
C LEU A 98 7.26 20.51 13.38
N ARG A 99 7.99 21.62 13.30
CA ARG A 99 8.83 21.94 12.13
C ARG A 99 10.27 21.53 12.42
N THR A 100 10.82 20.69 11.55
CA THR A 100 12.25 20.34 11.59
C THR A 100 12.91 20.79 10.29
N ALA A 101 13.93 21.64 10.39
CA ALA A 101 14.77 21.99 9.26
C ALA A 101 15.90 20.96 9.16
N ARG A 102 15.84 20.07 8.16
CA ARG A 102 17.03 19.30 7.74
C ARG A 102 17.84 20.13 6.74
N GLN A 103 19.08 19.75 6.49
CA GLN A 103 19.91 20.33 5.42
C GLN A 103 19.12 20.35 4.11
N ALA A 104 18.61 21.52 3.73
CA ALA A 104 17.94 21.74 2.47
C ALA A 104 19.00 21.85 1.38
N ARG A 105 18.91 21.00 0.35
CA ARG A 105 19.78 21.11 -0.82
C ARG A 105 19.23 22.20 -1.74
N ALA A 106 19.78 23.40 -1.66
CA ALA A 106 19.44 24.48 -2.58
C ALA A 106 20.20 24.28 -3.90
N THR A 107 19.48 24.27 -5.02
CA THR A 107 20.06 24.33 -6.36
C THR A 107 19.72 25.68 -6.98
N TYR A 108 20.74 26.40 -7.42
CA TYR A 108 20.57 27.66 -8.12
C TYR A 108 20.32 27.40 -9.61
N GLN A 109 19.20 27.88 -10.14
CA GLN A 109 18.93 27.91 -11.57
C GLN A 109 19.01 29.37 -12.04
N ARG A 110 19.96 29.66 -12.92
CA ARG A 110 20.08 30.98 -13.57
C ARG A 110 18.98 31.06 -14.64
N ALA A 111 18.21 32.15 -14.64
CA ALA A 111 17.25 32.44 -15.72
C ALA A 111 18.00 32.58 -17.07
N PRO A 112 17.35 32.26 -18.22
CA PRO A 112 17.96 32.37 -19.54
C PRO A 112 18.37 33.82 -19.88
#